data_AF-A0A4V1EBG6-F1
#
_entry.id   AF-A0A4V1EBG6-F1
#
_cell.length_a   1.000
_cell.length_b   1.000
_cell.length_c   1.000
_cell.angle_alpha   90.00
_cell.angle_beta   90.00
_cell.angle_gamma   90.00
#
_symmetry.space_group_name_H-M   'P 1'
#
loop_
_entity.id
_entity.type
_entity.pdbx_description
1 polymer ?
#
loop_
_entity_poly.entity_id
_entity_poly.type
_entity_poly.pdbx_seq_one_letter_code
_entity_poly.pdbx_strand_id
1 'polypeptide(L)'
;MTTRDGSAGHPGRSVGDSAIGGGAVATTRSRKSHTPGANIAFAALPAGPREVFSRIAVVSLPMVTRFRGITTREALLLEGPAGWAEFSPFLEYEVPEASRWLAAALEYACTDPPLPQADAVPVNGTIPACPPGSVAAVAARYPGAGTFKIKVAEHGLDSLAEDCARIDALRAAAPGAQVRLDANGRYTVAEARTALRTFSRFELDYIEQPVMDVEDLARVRADVDRAGLGIRIAADESIRKASDPLRVAALGAADVIIVKVQPLGGVRAALGVIGASGLPAVVSSALDTSVGLSAGVALAASLPASARLGEGIPACGLGTSALFHSDVADPPLRASGGVLPVGRVTPAEERLSALAATPDRVRWWTDRLQRCWDHLRTSPH
;
A
#
# COMPACT_ATOMS: atom_id res chain seq x y z
N MET A 1 -20.50 -18.85 -65.90
CA MET A 1 -20.39 -19.98 -66.85
C MET A 1 -19.08 -20.68 -66.54
N THR A 2 -18.96 -21.94 -66.13
CA THR A 2 -19.88 -23.10 -66.10
C THR A 2 -19.27 -24.10 -65.11
N THR A 3 -20.13 -24.81 -64.42
CA THR A 3 -19.88 -25.91 -63.48
C THR A 3 -19.25 -27.14 -64.13
N ARG A 4 -18.59 -28.01 -63.34
CA ARG A 4 -18.83 -29.47 -63.33
C ARG A 4 -18.18 -30.20 -62.15
N ASP A 5 -19.01 -31.04 -61.55
CA ASP A 5 -18.77 -32.04 -60.52
C ASP A 5 -17.85 -33.20 -60.93
N GLY A 6 -17.35 -33.91 -59.92
CA GLY A 6 -16.84 -35.28 -60.04
C GLY A 6 -16.57 -35.90 -58.67
N SER A 7 -17.55 -36.64 -58.13
CA SER A 7 -17.48 -37.41 -56.89
C SER A 7 -17.27 -38.91 -57.15
N ALA A 8 -16.56 -39.58 -56.23
CA ALA A 8 -16.59 -41.03 -55.94
C ALA A 8 -16.03 -41.17 -54.50
N GLY A 9 -16.75 -41.63 -53.46
CA GLY A 9 -17.32 -42.96 -53.22
C GLY A 9 -16.19 -43.93 -52.86
N HIS A 10 -16.01 -44.58 -51.70
CA HIS A 10 -16.83 -45.16 -50.61
C HIS A 10 -15.82 -45.67 -49.51
N PRO A 11 -16.17 -46.40 -48.43
CA PRO A 11 -17.41 -46.56 -47.67
C PRO A 11 -17.24 -46.34 -46.14
N GLY A 12 -18.36 -46.26 -45.43
CA GLY A 12 -18.41 -46.12 -43.98
C GLY A 12 -18.19 -47.41 -43.18
N ARG A 13 -17.97 -47.21 -41.88
CA ARG A 13 -18.36 -48.14 -40.82
C ARG A 13 -18.70 -47.36 -39.55
N SER A 14 -19.63 -47.94 -38.81
CA SER A 14 -20.56 -47.33 -37.90
C SER A 14 -20.22 -47.58 -36.43
N VAL A 15 -20.75 -46.69 -35.58
CA VAL A 15 -21.12 -46.86 -34.16
C VAL A 15 -20.00 -47.07 -33.14
N GLY A 16 -19.94 -46.12 -32.20
CA GLY A 16 -19.21 -46.23 -30.94
C GLY A 16 -19.56 -45.04 -30.06
N ASP A 17 -20.81 -45.00 -29.59
CA ASP A 17 -21.25 -44.11 -28.53
C ASP A 17 -20.51 -44.52 -27.24
N SER A 18 -19.60 -43.67 -26.76
CA SER A 18 -19.02 -43.81 -25.43
C SER A 18 -18.90 -42.43 -24.80
N ALA A 19 -19.92 -42.11 -24.01
CA ALA A 19 -19.95 -41.00 -23.10
C ALA A 19 -18.76 -41.07 -22.14
N ILE A 20 -17.80 -40.14 -22.29
CA ILE A 20 -16.79 -39.88 -21.26
C ILE A 20 -17.42 -38.86 -20.31
N GLY A 21 -17.98 -39.39 -19.22
CA GLY A 21 -18.46 -38.59 -18.10
C GLY A 21 -17.31 -37.79 -17.49
N GLY A 22 -17.38 -36.46 -17.66
CA GLY A 22 -16.54 -35.51 -16.96
C GLY A 22 -16.86 -35.55 -15.46
N GLY A 23 -16.03 -36.25 -14.70
CA GLY A 23 -15.99 -36.16 -13.24
C GLY A 23 -15.37 -34.83 -12.82
N ALA A 24 -16.15 -33.75 -12.87
CA ALA A 24 -15.80 -32.52 -12.18
C ALA A 24 -15.89 -32.79 -10.68
N VAL A 25 -14.74 -32.95 -10.02
CA VAL A 25 -14.64 -32.94 -8.57
C VAL A 25 -14.96 -31.51 -8.12
N ALA A 26 -16.25 -31.25 -7.89
CA ALA A 26 -16.73 -30.08 -7.20
C ALA A 26 -16.19 -30.15 -5.76
N THR A 27 -15.03 -29.52 -5.54
CA THR A 27 -14.55 -29.26 -4.17
C THR A 27 -15.53 -28.28 -3.55
N THR A 28 -16.47 -28.84 -2.79
CA THR A 28 -17.42 -28.08 -1.99
C THR A 28 -16.61 -27.37 -0.91
N ARG A 29 -16.16 -26.14 -1.19
CA ARG A 29 -15.67 -25.24 -0.15
C ARG A 29 -16.84 -25.04 0.80
N SER A 30 -16.76 -25.69 1.96
CA SER A 30 -17.61 -25.42 3.11
C SER A 30 -17.69 -23.91 3.29
N ARG A 31 -18.85 -23.33 3.00
CA ARG A 31 -19.18 -21.95 3.36
C ARG A 31 -19.17 -21.89 4.89
N LYS A 32 -18.00 -21.60 5.47
CA LYS A 32 -17.95 -21.10 6.85
C LYS A 32 -18.85 -19.87 6.88
N SER A 33 -19.80 -19.88 7.80
CA SER A 33 -20.72 -18.78 8.07
C SER A 33 -19.92 -17.49 8.15
N HIS A 34 -20.15 -16.59 7.20
CA HIS A 34 -19.66 -15.21 7.26
C HIS A 34 -20.33 -14.56 8.47
N THR A 35 -19.59 -14.45 9.57
CA THR A 35 -19.97 -13.52 10.63
C THR A 35 -19.73 -12.12 10.09
N PRO A 36 -20.74 -11.22 10.05
CA PRO A 36 -20.51 -9.81 9.75
C PRO A 36 -19.39 -9.31 10.68
N GLY A 37 -18.34 -8.73 10.09
CA GLY A 37 -17.10 -8.39 10.79
C GLY A 37 -17.36 -7.60 12.06
N ALA A 38 -17.12 -8.23 13.21
CA ALA A 38 -17.27 -7.58 14.51
C ALA A 38 -16.26 -6.43 14.60
N ASN A 39 -16.74 -5.23 14.89
CA ASN A 39 -15.87 -4.15 15.37
C ASN A 39 -15.18 -4.65 16.63
N ILE A 40 -13.85 -4.57 16.69
CA ILE A 40 -13.10 -4.97 17.87
C ILE A 40 -13.48 -4.02 19.01
N ALA A 41 -14.14 -4.52 20.03
CA ALA A 41 -14.44 -3.77 21.24
C ALA A 41 -13.15 -3.63 22.07
N PHE A 42 -12.38 -2.57 21.85
CA PHE A 42 -11.07 -2.40 22.49
C PHE A 42 -11.12 -2.41 24.03
N ALA A 43 -12.20 -1.88 24.62
CA ALA A 43 -12.44 -1.93 26.07
C ALA A 43 -12.63 -3.37 26.63
N ALA A 44 -13.00 -4.32 25.76
CA ALA A 44 -13.20 -5.72 26.09
C ALA A 44 -11.97 -6.61 25.77
N LEU A 45 -10.84 -6.01 25.40
CA LEU A 45 -9.62 -6.78 25.18
C LEU A 45 -9.20 -7.51 26.46
N PRO A 46 -8.48 -8.64 26.36
CA PRO A 46 -7.83 -9.29 27.50
C PRO A 46 -6.75 -8.44 28.16
N ALA A 47 -6.32 -8.80 29.37
CA ALA A 47 -5.38 -8.00 30.15
C ALA A 47 -4.03 -7.88 29.44
N GLY A 48 -3.56 -8.98 28.84
CA GLY A 48 -2.32 -9.01 28.09
C GLY A 48 -2.49 -9.36 26.60
N PRO A 49 -1.63 -8.83 25.72
CA PRO A 49 -1.63 -9.18 24.30
C PRO A 49 -1.35 -10.68 24.04
N ARG A 50 -0.66 -11.36 24.96
CA ARG A 50 -0.35 -12.80 24.88
C ARG A 50 -1.60 -13.70 24.99
N GLU A 51 -2.71 -13.18 25.48
CA GLU A 51 -3.98 -13.91 25.53
C GLU A 51 -4.67 -13.96 24.15
N VAL A 52 -4.27 -13.07 23.23
CA VAL A 52 -4.77 -13.02 21.86
C VAL A 52 -3.74 -13.55 20.86
N PHE A 53 -2.48 -13.19 21.04
CA PHE A 53 -1.41 -13.58 20.12
C PHE A 53 -0.65 -14.81 20.63
N SER A 54 -0.79 -15.92 19.91
CA SER A 54 -0.08 -17.18 20.21
C SER A 54 1.42 -17.01 20.09
N ARG A 55 1.88 -16.21 19.12
CA ARG A 55 3.29 -16.00 18.82
C ARG A 55 3.56 -14.53 18.54
N ILE A 56 4.76 -14.12 18.96
CA ILE A 56 5.28 -12.76 18.79
C ILE A 56 6.74 -12.89 18.36
N ALA A 57 7.12 -12.23 17.26
CA ALA A 57 8.49 -12.19 16.78
C ALA A 57 8.90 -10.74 16.44
N VAL A 58 10.03 -10.30 16.98
CA VAL A 58 10.58 -8.97 16.69
C VAL A 58 11.69 -9.15 15.68
N VAL A 59 11.58 -8.49 14.53
CA VAL A 59 12.51 -8.61 13.42
C VAL A 59 13.17 -7.28 13.10
N SER A 60 14.38 -7.35 12.55
CA SER A 60 15.19 -6.21 12.13
C SER A 60 15.68 -6.43 10.69
N LEU A 61 15.12 -5.67 9.74
CA LEU A 61 15.34 -5.86 8.31
C LEU A 61 16.31 -4.79 7.78
N PRO A 62 17.47 -5.18 7.23
CA PRO A 62 18.39 -4.23 6.60
C PRO A 62 17.83 -3.72 5.26
N MET A 63 17.99 -2.42 5.02
CA MET A 63 17.47 -1.74 3.82
C MET A 63 18.56 -1.60 2.75
N VAL A 64 18.15 -1.68 1.48
CA VAL A 64 19.05 -1.54 0.31
C VAL A 64 19.61 -0.12 0.19
N THR A 65 18.87 0.86 0.70
CA THR A 65 19.28 2.26 0.75
C THR A 65 18.62 2.97 1.93
N ARG A 66 19.14 4.13 2.32
CA ARG A 66 18.49 4.98 3.32
C ARG A 66 17.16 5.48 2.75
N PHE A 67 16.08 5.27 3.49
CA PHE A 67 14.75 5.76 3.10
C PHE A 67 13.99 6.19 4.35
N ARG A 68 13.37 7.38 4.32
CA ARG A 68 12.80 8.04 5.51
C ARG A 68 13.77 8.11 6.71
N GLY A 69 15.05 8.39 6.44
CA GLY A 69 16.07 8.56 7.48
C GLY A 69 16.63 7.26 8.08
N ILE A 70 16.00 6.10 7.82
CA ILE A 70 16.41 4.81 8.37
C ILE A 70 17.17 3.95 7.36
N THR A 71 18.05 3.08 7.86
CA THR A 71 18.76 2.03 7.10
C THR A 71 18.38 0.61 7.55
N THR A 72 17.61 0.52 8.63
CA THR A 72 17.13 -0.72 9.21
C THR A 72 15.69 -0.52 9.63
N ARG A 73 14.83 -1.47 9.29
CA ARG A 73 13.41 -1.46 9.63
C ARG A 73 13.11 -2.52 10.68
N GLU A 74 12.64 -2.09 11.84
CA GLU A 74 12.13 -3.00 12.85
C GLU A 74 10.62 -3.17 12.75
N ALA A 75 10.15 -4.39 13.01
CA ALA A 75 8.74 -4.73 13.04
C ALA A 75 8.46 -5.81 14.10
N LEU A 76 7.26 -5.76 14.69
CA LEU A 76 6.73 -6.80 15.54
C LEU A 76 5.68 -7.61 14.77
N LEU A 77 5.93 -8.90 14.57
CA LEU A 77 4.99 -9.82 13.94
C LEU A 77 4.18 -10.55 15.00
N LEU A 78 2.88 -10.60 14.80
CA LEU A 78 1.89 -11.09 15.75
C LEU A 78 1.04 -12.17 15.07
N GLU A 79 1.02 -13.38 15.63
CA GLU A 79 0.16 -14.45 15.14
C GLU A 79 -1.13 -14.48 15.97
N GLY A 80 -2.26 -14.23 15.33
CA GLY A 80 -3.59 -14.35 15.94
C GLY A 80 -4.46 -15.41 15.27
N PRO A 81 -5.73 -15.53 15.68
CA PRO A 81 -6.64 -16.58 15.22
C PRO A 81 -6.89 -16.62 13.70
N ALA A 82 -6.80 -15.48 13.01
CA ALA A 82 -6.97 -15.37 11.56
C ALA A 82 -5.62 -15.42 10.80
N GLY A 83 -4.50 -15.45 11.51
CA GLY A 83 -3.14 -15.54 10.98
C GLY A 83 -2.22 -14.41 11.42
N TRP A 84 -1.13 -14.24 10.68
CA TRP A 84 -0.09 -13.25 10.99
C TRP A 84 -0.49 -11.82 10.60
N ALA A 85 -0.08 -10.87 11.43
CA ALA A 85 -0.14 -9.44 11.19
C ALA A 85 1.14 -8.73 11.66
N GLU A 86 1.25 -7.46 11.32
CA GLU A 86 2.42 -6.63 11.60
C GLU A 86 2.04 -5.40 12.41
N PHE A 87 2.79 -5.17 13.49
CA PHE A 87 2.82 -3.95 14.27
C PHE A 87 4.19 -3.31 14.12
N SER A 88 4.28 -2.26 13.31
CA SER A 88 5.57 -1.63 12.98
C SER A 88 5.56 -0.09 12.98
N PRO A 89 4.93 0.61 13.93
CA PRO A 89 5.05 2.08 13.97
C PRO A 89 6.53 2.51 14.01
N PHE A 90 6.87 3.57 13.28
CA PHE A 90 8.20 4.16 13.33
C PHE A 90 8.59 4.51 14.77
N LEU A 91 9.89 4.47 15.10
CA LEU A 91 10.36 4.51 16.48
C LEU A 91 10.03 5.83 17.19
N GLU A 92 9.90 6.92 16.42
CA GLU A 92 9.52 8.25 16.90
C GLU A 92 8.02 8.41 17.21
N TYR A 93 7.17 7.46 16.84
CA TYR A 93 5.73 7.55 17.12
C TYR A 93 5.41 7.17 18.57
N GLU A 94 4.86 8.12 19.31
CA GLU A 94 4.43 7.90 20.68
C GLU A 94 3.19 7.00 20.78
N VAL A 95 2.90 6.55 22.00
CA VAL A 95 1.87 5.54 22.29
C VAL A 95 0.52 5.82 21.61
N PRO A 96 -0.06 7.05 21.62
CA PRO A 96 -1.35 7.28 20.97
C PRO A 96 -1.33 7.04 19.46
N GLU A 97 -0.30 7.53 18.76
CA GLU A 97 -0.15 7.32 17.32
C GLU A 97 0.18 5.86 17.00
N ALA A 98 1.10 5.25 17.76
CA ALA A 98 1.46 3.85 17.62
C ALA A 98 0.27 2.90 17.88
N SER A 99 -0.66 3.26 18.75
CA SER A 99 -1.80 2.40 19.09
C SER A 99 -2.74 2.17 17.90
N ARG A 100 -2.86 3.11 16.96
CA ARG A 100 -3.57 2.87 15.69
C ARG A 100 -2.92 1.76 14.86
N TRP A 101 -1.59 1.72 14.83
CA TRP A 101 -0.85 0.64 14.16
C TRP A 101 -1.11 -0.71 14.83
N LEU A 102 -1.24 -0.74 16.16
CA LEU A 102 -1.60 -1.95 16.89
C LEU A 102 -3.06 -2.37 16.61
N ALA A 103 -3.99 -1.42 16.53
CA ALA A 103 -5.38 -1.70 16.15
C ALA A 103 -5.46 -2.36 14.77
N ALA A 104 -4.67 -1.89 13.81
CA ALA A 104 -4.58 -2.50 12.49
C ALA A 104 -4.04 -3.94 12.53
N ALA A 105 -2.98 -4.17 13.32
CA ALA A 105 -2.41 -5.50 13.50
C ALA A 105 -3.43 -6.46 14.14
N LEU A 106 -4.16 -5.99 15.15
CA LEU A 106 -5.19 -6.75 15.85
C LEU A 106 -6.37 -7.10 14.93
N GLU A 107 -6.88 -6.15 14.15
CA GLU A 107 -7.92 -6.39 13.14
C GLU A 107 -7.47 -7.49 12.18
N TYR A 108 -6.29 -7.33 11.60
CA TYR A 108 -5.81 -8.23 10.57
C TYR A 108 -5.45 -9.62 11.14
N ALA A 109 -4.96 -9.72 12.37
CA ALA A 109 -4.62 -10.99 13.01
C ALA A 109 -5.84 -11.75 13.56
N CYS A 110 -6.95 -11.07 13.85
CA CYS A 110 -8.12 -11.68 14.50
C CYS A 110 -9.33 -11.82 13.58
N THR A 111 -9.33 -11.17 12.43
CA THR A 111 -10.47 -11.19 11.49
C THR A 111 -10.01 -11.42 10.06
N ASP A 112 -10.90 -11.99 9.26
CA ASP A 112 -10.70 -12.04 7.81
C ASP A 112 -10.86 -10.62 7.23
N PRO A 113 -10.01 -10.22 6.26
CA PRO A 113 -10.19 -8.96 5.55
C PRO A 113 -11.50 -8.96 4.75
N PRO A 114 -12.01 -7.79 4.35
CA PRO A 114 -13.13 -7.70 3.41
C PRO A 114 -12.88 -8.49 2.12
N LEU A 115 -13.96 -8.93 1.48
CA LEU A 115 -13.87 -9.73 0.26
C LEU A 115 -13.17 -8.93 -0.86
N PRO A 116 -12.11 -9.48 -1.48
CA PRO A 116 -11.41 -8.80 -2.54
C PRO A 116 -12.26 -8.76 -3.82
N GLN A 117 -12.11 -7.69 -4.60
CA GLN A 117 -12.73 -7.50 -5.90
C GLN A 117 -11.79 -7.82 -7.08
N ALA A 118 -10.57 -8.25 -6.78
CA ALA A 118 -9.55 -8.66 -7.74
C ALA A 118 -8.61 -9.69 -7.11
N ASP A 119 -7.96 -10.51 -7.93
CA ASP A 119 -6.97 -11.50 -7.48
C ASP A 119 -5.54 -10.94 -7.39
N ALA A 120 -5.30 -9.76 -7.97
CA ALA A 120 -4.03 -9.06 -7.95
C ALA A 120 -4.23 -7.54 -7.95
N VAL A 121 -3.27 -6.81 -7.38
CA VAL A 121 -3.28 -5.34 -7.28
C VAL A 121 -2.09 -4.75 -8.03
N PRO A 122 -2.29 -3.77 -8.93
CA PRO A 122 -1.19 -3.06 -9.56
C PRO A 122 -0.37 -2.28 -8.54
N VAL A 123 0.94 -2.18 -8.75
CA VAL A 123 1.83 -1.38 -7.90
C VAL A 123 2.60 -0.34 -8.70
N ASN A 124 2.92 0.79 -8.06
CA ASN A 124 3.87 1.74 -8.61
C ASN A 124 5.30 1.40 -8.18
N GLY A 125 6.27 1.71 -9.04
CA GLY A 125 7.66 1.79 -8.64
C GLY A 125 7.91 3.01 -7.76
N THR A 126 8.90 2.94 -6.87
CA THR A 126 9.29 4.06 -6.00
C THR A 126 10.72 4.48 -6.32
N ILE A 127 10.88 5.70 -6.82
CA ILE A 127 12.16 6.34 -7.08
C ILE A 127 12.48 7.26 -5.89
N PRO A 128 13.51 6.95 -5.06
CA PRO A 128 13.91 7.79 -3.95
C PRO A 128 14.56 9.09 -4.46
N ALA A 129 14.91 9.99 -3.53
CA ALA A 129 15.74 11.16 -3.84
C ALA A 129 17.17 10.70 -4.16
N CYS A 130 17.38 10.25 -5.40
CA CYS A 130 18.66 9.78 -5.92
C CYS A 130 19.13 10.64 -7.09
N PRO A 131 20.43 10.57 -7.45
CA PRO A 131 20.93 11.26 -8.63
C PRO A 131 20.17 10.82 -9.90
N PRO A 132 19.90 11.73 -10.86
CA PRO A 132 19.19 11.41 -12.11
C PRO A 132 19.79 10.21 -12.87
N GLY A 133 21.12 10.09 -12.92
CA GLY A 133 21.81 8.97 -13.57
C GLY A 133 21.54 7.59 -12.96
N SER A 134 21.04 7.53 -11.72
CA SER A 134 20.67 6.27 -11.07
C SER A 134 19.22 5.84 -11.34
N VAL A 135 18.38 6.71 -11.91
CA VAL A 135 16.94 6.48 -12.04
C VAL A 135 16.62 5.22 -12.84
N ALA A 136 17.29 4.99 -13.97
CA ALA A 136 17.05 3.80 -14.80
C ALA A 136 17.31 2.50 -14.02
N ALA A 137 18.42 2.45 -13.27
CA ALA A 137 18.76 1.28 -12.45
C ALA A 137 17.78 1.07 -11.29
N VAL A 138 17.23 2.14 -10.71
CA VAL A 138 16.19 2.04 -9.68
C VAL A 138 14.87 1.58 -10.29
N ALA A 139 14.45 2.15 -11.43
CA ALA A 139 13.22 1.80 -12.13
C ALA A 139 13.21 0.33 -12.55
N ALA A 140 14.36 -0.21 -12.97
CA ALA A 140 14.52 -1.62 -13.34
C ALA A 140 14.21 -2.62 -12.20
N ARG A 141 14.16 -2.17 -10.93
CA ARG A 141 13.74 -2.99 -9.79
C ARG A 141 12.23 -3.24 -9.73
N TYR A 142 11.46 -2.59 -10.59
CA TYR A 142 10.00 -2.68 -10.65
C TYR A 142 9.54 -3.18 -12.03
N PRO A 143 9.91 -4.41 -12.43
CA PRO A 143 9.57 -4.92 -13.75
C PRO A 143 8.05 -4.97 -13.95
N GLY A 144 7.58 -4.42 -15.07
CA GLY A 144 6.17 -4.35 -15.43
C GLY A 144 5.38 -3.22 -14.75
N ALA A 145 5.97 -2.40 -13.89
CA ALA A 145 5.28 -1.24 -13.32
C ALA A 145 5.01 -0.17 -14.40
N GLY A 146 3.74 0.16 -14.60
CA GLY A 146 3.30 1.23 -15.51
C GLY A 146 3.24 2.63 -14.87
N THR A 147 3.50 2.72 -13.56
CA THR A 147 3.43 3.95 -12.78
C THR A 147 4.63 4.04 -11.84
N PHE A 148 5.20 5.23 -11.67
CA PHE A 148 6.29 5.46 -10.72
C PHE A 148 6.02 6.70 -9.88
N LYS A 149 6.35 6.60 -8.59
CA LYS A 149 6.34 7.72 -7.65
C LYS A 149 7.76 8.18 -7.39
N ILE A 150 8.04 9.46 -7.65
CA ILE A 150 9.35 10.08 -7.47
C ILE A 150 9.32 10.96 -6.22
N LYS A 151 10.31 10.77 -5.34
CA LYS A 151 10.56 11.68 -4.23
C LYS A 151 11.18 12.98 -4.74
N VAL A 152 10.61 14.10 -4.29
CA VAL A 152 11.04 15.46 -4.62
C VAL A 152 11.17 16.29 -3.35
N ALA A 153 11.66 17.52 -3.47
CA ALA A 153 11.75 18.48 -2.37
C ALA A 153 12.64 18.03 -1.20
N GLU A 154 13.65 17.17 -1.43
CA GLU A 154 14.55 16.70 -0.35
C GLU A 154 15.20 17.87 0.41
N HIS A 155 15.51 18.95 -0.31
CA HIS A 155 15.98 20.23 0.22
C HIS A 155 15.05 21.39 -0.17
N GLY A 156 13.72 21.16 -0.14
CA GLY A 156 12.75 22.18 -0.52
C GLY A 156 12.92 22.63 -1.97
N LEU A 157 12.85 23.94 -2.21
CA LEU A 157 12.95 24.49 -3.57
C LEU A 157 14.35 24.32 -4.20
N ASP A 158 15.41 24.20 -3.40
CA ASP A 158 16.78 24.04 -3.89
C ASP A 158 16.96 22.74 -4.69
N SER A 159 16.18 21.70 -4.38
CA SER A 159 16.18 20.43 -5.11
C SER A 159 15.46 20.49 -6.46
N LEU A 160 14.72 21.56 -6.78
CA LEU A 160 13.78 21.58 -7.91
C LEU A 160 14.42 21.23 -9.26
N ALA A 161 15.63 21.72 -9.54
CA ALA A 161 16.33 21.41 -10.78
C ALA A 161 16.70 19.93 -10.88
N GLU A 162 17.19 19.34 -9.79
CA GLU A 162 17.52 17.91 -9.72
C GLU A 162 16.25 17.05 -9.79
N ASP A 163 15.17 17.48 -9.14
CA ASP A 163 13.86 16.83 -9.18
C ASP A 163 13.31 16.77 -10.62
N CYS A 164 13.43 17.87 -11.38
CA CYS A 164 13.09 17.90 -12.80
C CYS A 164 13.94 16.90 -13.60
N ALA A 165 15.26 16.92 -13.41
CA ALA A 165 16.17 16.00 -14.10
C ALA A 165 15.87 14.52 -13.77
N ARG A 166 15.39 14.23 -12.55
CA ARG A 166 14.96 12.89 -12.14
C ARG A 166 13.69 12.45 -12.87
N ILE A 167 12.74 13.37 -13.08
CA ILE A 167 11.53 13.12 -13.88
C ILE A 167 11.92 12.84 -15.34
N ASP A 168 12.78 13.67 -15.93
CA ASP A 168 13.27 13.49 -17.30
C ASP A 168 13.99 12.13 -17.48
N ALA A 169 14.85 11.77 -16.54
CA ALA A 169 15.54 10.48 -16.55
C ALA A 169 14.58 9.30 -16.44
N LEU A 170 13.50 9.41 -15.65
CA LEU A 170 12.47 8.38 -15.59
C LEU A 170 11.71 8.28 -16.92
N ARG A 171 11.31 9.40 -17.52
CA ARG A 171 10.59 9.41 -18.80
C ARG A 171 11.41 8.76 -19.92
N ALA A 172 12.74 8.93 -19.89
CA ALA A 172 13.65 8.24 -20.80
C ALA A 172 13.75 6.73 -20.50
N ALA A 173 13.83 6.34 -19.22
CA ALA A 173 13.99 4.94 -18.81
C ALA A 173 12.71 4.09 -18.90
N ALA A 174 11.55 4.71 -18.71
CA ALA A 174 10.23 4.09 -18.77
C ALA A 174 9.25 4.95 -19.59
N PRO A 175 9.41 5.00 -20.92
CA PRO A 175 8.52 5.77 -21.79
C PRO A 175 7.06 5.36 -21.60
N GLY A 176 6.17 6.34 -21.49
CA GLY A 176 4.73 6.12 -21.29
C GLY A 176 4.29 5.79 -19.86
N ALA A 177 5.21 5.60 -18.92
CA ALA A 177 4.84 5.37 -17.53
C ALA A 177 4.19 6.62 -16.91
N GLN A 178 3.15 6.43 -16.10
CA GLN A 178 2.55 7.50 -15.31
C GLN A 178 3.52 7.97 -14.22
N VAL A 179 3.61 9.28 -13.99
CA VAL A 179 4.52 9.86 -13.01
C VAL A 179 3.74 10.54 -11.89
N ARG A 180 4.07 10.17 -10.66
CA ARG A 180 3.58 10.80 -9.43
C ARG A 180 4.76 11.43 -8.70
N LEU A 181 4.53 12.55 -8.04
CA LEU A 181 5.52 13.18 -7.18
C LEU A 181 5.11 13.05 -5.72
N ASP A 182 6.08 13.06 -4.81
CA ASP A 182 5.84 13.02 -3.37
C ASP A 182 6.86 13.90 -2.65
N ALA A 183 6.38 15.00 -2.07
CA ALA A 183 7.18 16.04 -1.43
C ALA A 183 7.20 15.94 0.10
N ASN A 184 6.40 15.05 0.71
CA ASN A 184 6.30 14.85 2.16
C ASN A 184 6.13 16.13 2.99
N GLY A 185 5.38 17.09 2.46
CA GLY A 185 5.06 18.37 3.09
C GLY A 185 6.24 19.34 3.22
N ARG A 186 7.29 19.16 2.41
CA ARG A 186 8.56 19.90 2.55
C ARG A 186 8.59 21.26 1.88
N TYR A 187 7.59 21.62 1.08
CA TYR A 187 7.48 22.99 0.59
C TYR A 187 6.69 23.86 1.56
N THR A 188 7.05 25.13 1.62
CA THR A 188 6.11 26.20 1.98
C THR A 188 5.10 26.42 0.86
N VAL A 189 3.99 27.12 1.14
CA VAL A 189 3.00 27.47 0.10
C VAL A 189 3.64 28.25 -1.07
N ALA A 190 4.56 29.16 -0.78
CA ALA A 190 5.23 29.95 -1.82
C ALA A 190 6.13 29.08 -2.71
N GLU A 191 6.91 28.19 -2.11
CA GLU A 191 7.75 27.25 -2.85
C GLU A 191 6.91 26.25 -3.66
N ALA A 192 5.82 25.74 -3.09
CA ALA A 192 4.91 24.83 -3.76
C ALA A 192 4.34 25.48 -5.03
N ARG A 193 3.93 26.75 -4.99
CA ARG A 193 3.47 27.49 -6.19
C ARG A 193 4.54 27.51 -7.28
N THR A 194 5.79 27.79 -6.94
CA THR A 194 6.91 27.84 -7.89
C THR A 194 7.22 26.46 -8.47
N ALA A 195 7.30 25.45 -7.61
CA ALA A 195 7.55 24.08 -8.00
C ALA A 195 6.44 23.54 -8.91
N LEU A 196 5.17 23.78 -8.59
CA LEU A 196 4.03 23.29 -9.38
C LEU A 196 3.94 23.89 -10.78
N ARG A 197 4.24 25.20 -10.93
CA ARG A 197 4.37 25.81 -12.27
C ARG A 197 5.51 25.20 -13.07
N THR A 198 6.58 24.79 -12.40
CA THR A 198 7.72 24.14 -13.06
C THR A 198 7.36 22.71 -13.46
N PHE A 199 6.64 22.00 -12.59
CA PHE A 199 6.24 20.61 -12.78
C PHE A 199 5.07 20.42 -13.76
N SER A 200 4.28 21.47 -14.05
CA SER A 200 3.13 21.37 -14.97
C SER A 200 3.48 20.96 -16.39
N ARG A 201 4.76 21.05 -16.79
CA ARG A 201 5.25 20.55 -18.08
C ARG A 201 5.37 19.01 -18.17
N PHE A 202 5.24 18.29 -17.05
CA PHE A 202 5.59 16.86 -16.97
C PHE A 202 4.41 15.89 -17.01
N GLU A 203 3.18 16.35 -17.31
CA GLU A 203 1.96 15.50 -17.39
C GLU A 203 1.88 14.50 -16.21
N LEU A 204 1.72 15.04 -15.01
CA LEU A 204 1.72 14.26 -13.77
C LEU A 204 0.35 13.63 -13.51
N ASP A 205 0.35 12.44 -12.90
CA ASP A 205 -0.86 11.84 -12.33
C ASP A 205 -1.31 12.67 -11.11
N TYR A 206 -0.42 12.86 -10.13
CA TYR A 206 -0.61 13.78 -9.01
C TYR A 206 0.71 14.16 -8.34
N ILE A 207 0.67 15.18 -7.48
CA ILE A 207 1.68 15.44 -6.44
C ILE A 207 1.11 15.13 -5.05
N GLU A 208 1.85 14.32 -4.28
CA GLU A 208 1.51 13.91 -2.93
C GLU A 208 2.13 14.86 -1.91
N GLN A 209 1.28 15.41 -1.05
CA GLN A 209 1.59 16.27 0.08
C GLN A 209 2.67 17.34 -0.24
N PRO A 210 2.41 18.34 -1.11
CA PRO A 210 3.37 19.42 -1.36
C PRO A 210 3.73 20.21 -0.08
N VAL A 211 2.73 20.49 0.77
CA VAL A 211 2.85 21.27 2.02
C VAL A 211 2.29 20.47 3.19
N MET A 212 2.72 20.75 4.43
CA MET A 212 2.35 19.92 5.59
C MET A 212 0.89 20.12 6.06
N ASP A 213 0.47 21.37 6.21
CA ASP A 213 -0.82 21.70 6.84
C ASP A 213 -1.99 21.61 5.85
N VAL A 214 -3.14 21.14 6.32
CA VAL A 214 -4.32 20.89 5.47
C VAL A 214 -4.93 22.18 4.92
N GLU A 215 -4.95 23.26 5.70
CA GLU A 215 -5.39 24.57 5.23
C GLU A 215 -4.48 25.12 4.13
N ASP A 216 -3.17 24.89 4.24
CA ASP A 216 -2.21 25.28 3.21
C ASP A 216 -2.33 24.41 1.97
N LEU A 217 -2.65 23.12 2.14
CA LEU A 217 -2.93 22.22 1.03
C LEU A 217 -4.16 22.70 0.22
N ALA A 218 -5.21 23.16 0.91
CA ALA A 218 -6.38 23.76 0.27
C ALA A 218 -6.04 25.04 -0.50
N ARG A 219 -5.18 25.91 0.06
CA ARG A 219 -4.68 27.10 -0.64
C ARG A 219 -3.93 26.71 -1.90
N VAL A 220 -2.97 25.78 -1.79
CA VAL A 220 -2.17 25.30 -2.92
C VAL A 220 -3.04 24.70 -4.01
N ARG A 221 -4.02 23.87 -3.67
CA ARG A 221 -4.96 23.29 -4.65
C ARG A 221 -5.78 24.38 -5.36
N ALA A 222 -6.32 25.36 -4.62
CA ALA A 222 -7.04 26.48 -5.23
C ALA A 222 -6.16 27.31 -6.18
N ASP A 223 -4.85 27.41 -5.92
CA ASP A 223 -3.92 28.11 -6.81
C ASP A 223 -3.60 27.31 -8.08
N VAL A 224 -3.49 25.99 -7.97
CA VAL A 224 -3.38 25.08 -9.12
C VAL A 224 -4.57 25.25 -10.05
N ASP A 225 -5.78 25.23 -9.48
CA ASP A 225 -7.05 25.41 -10.22
C ASP A 225 -7.09 26.78 -10.91
N ARG A 226 -6.81 27.86 -10.17
CA ARG A 226 -6.82 29.23 -10.71
C ARG A 226 -5.79 29.42 -11.83
N ALA A 227 -4.63 28.79 -11.71
CA ALA A 227 -3.57 28.86 -12.71
C ALA A 227 -3.74 27.85 -13.87
N GLY A 228 -4.76 26.98 -13.81
CA GLY A 228 -5.02 25.99 -14.85
C GLY A 228 -3.89 24.98 -15.05
N LEU A 229 -3.17 24.62 -13.97
CA LEU A 229 -1.97 23.77 -14.09
C LEU A 229 -2.29 22.30 -14.38
N GLY A 230 -3.52 21.85 -14.13
CA GLY A 230 -3.97 20.48 -14.41
C GLY A 230 -3.29 19.40 -13.56
N ILE A 231 -2.64 19.76 -12.44
CA ILE A 231 -1.96 18.82 -11.54
C ILE A 231 -2.88 18.47 -10.38
N ARG A 232 -3.24 17.20 -10.20
CA ARG A 232 -3.98 16.76 -9.01
C ARG A 232 -3.13 16.82 -7.76
N ILE A 233 -3.73 17.22 -6.64
CA ILE A 233 -3.13 17.20 -5.30
C ILE A 233 -3.59 15.94 -4.56
N ALA A 234 -2.66 15.18 -4.01
CA ALA A 234 -2.93 14.05 -3.13
C ALA A 234 -2.54 14.35 -1.68
N ALA A 235 -3.36 13.93 -0.70
CA ALA A 235 -3.07 14.08 0.72
C ALA A 235 -2.60 12.75 1.34
N ASP A 236 -1.45 12.74 2.05
CA ASP A 236 -0.94 11.59 2.81
C ASP A 236 -0.82 11.93 4.30
N GLU A 237 0.14 12.79 4.68
CA GLU A 237 0.32 13.25 6.06
C GLU A 237 -0.97 13.84 6.66
N SER A 238 -1.72 14.64 5.88
CA SER A 238 -2.99 15.23 6.30
C SER A 238 -4.14 14.21 6.45
N ILE A 239 -3.92 12.94 6.09
CA ILE A 239 -4.83 11.83 6.34
C ILE A 239 -4.31 10.98 7.50
N ARG A 240 -3.08 10.46 7.37
CA ARG A 240 -2.55 9.43 8.28
C ARG A 240 -2.11 9.94 9.66
N LYS A 241 -1.83 11.24 9.79
CA LYS A 241 -1.43 11.90 11.05
C LYS A 241 -2.52 12.82 11.62
N ALA A 242 -3.61 13.05 10.89
CA ALA A 242 -4.64 13.96 11.32
C ALA A 242 -5.45 13.38 12.48
N SER A 243 -5.85 14.26 13.40
CA SER A 243 -6.91 13.96 14.36
C SER A 243 -8.27 13.83 13.66
N ASP A 244 -8.48 14.59 12.58
CA ASP A 244 -9.64 14.53 11.71
C ASP A 244 -9.21 14.36 10.24
N PRO A 245 -9.12 13.12 9.73
CA PRO A 245 -8.81 12.84 8.32
C PRO A 245 -9.85 13.41 7.34
N LEU A 246 -11.10 13.66 7.77
CA LEU A 246 -12.17 14.18 6.91
C LEU A 246 -12.04 15.68 6.66
N ARG A 247 -11.20 16.37 7.43
CA ARG A 247 -10.86 17.78 7.22
C ARG A 247 -10.34 18.07 5.81
N VAL A 248 -9.60 17.13 5.22
CA VAL A 248 -9.10 17.22 3.82
C VAL A 248 -10.27 17.37 2.84
N ALA A 249 -11.29 16.52 2.97
CA ALA A 249 -12.46 16.57 2.10
C ALA A 249 -13.32 17.80 2.40
N ALA A 250 -13.54 18.13 3.68
CA ALA A 250 -14.34 19.28 4.09
C ALA A 250 -13.80 20.63 3.57
N LEU A 251 -12.47 20.75 3.44
CA LEU A 251 -11.81 21.94 2.88
C LEU A 251 -11.63 21.89 1.36
N GLY A 252 -11.96 20.78 0.71
CA GLY A 252 -11.61 20.56 -0.70
C GLY A 252 -10.10 20.65 -0.94
N ALA A 253 -9.31 20.10 -0.02
CA ALA A 253 -7.85 20.30 0.03
C ALA A 253 -7.08 19.36 -0.91
N ALA A 254 -7.69 18.26 -1.36
CA ALA A 254 -7.06 17.27 -2.23
C ALA A 254 -8.06 16.67 -3.22
N ASP A 255 -7.53 16.19 -4.34
CA ASP A 255 -8.26 15.43 -5.36
C ASP A 255 -8.19 13.91 -5.10
N VAL A 256 -7.16 13.47 -4.36
CA VAL A 256 -6.88 12.06 -4.07
C VAL A 256 -6.42 11.93 -2.62
N ILE A 257 -6.80 10.86 -1.93
CA ILE A 257 -6.26 10.53 -0.61
C ILE A 257 -5.33 9.32 -0.69
N ILE A 258 -4.22 9.38 0.05
CA ILE A 258 -3.31 8.27 0.24
C ILE A 258 -3.65 7.59 1.56
N VAL A 259 -3.94 6.29 1.48
CA VAL A 259 -4.36 5.52 2.65
C VAL A 259 -3.35 4.42 2.95
N LYS A 260 -3.07 4.22 4.24
CA LYS A 260 -2.11 3.25 4.75
C LYS A 260 -2.77 2.49 5.90
N VAL A 261 -2.78 1.17 5.81
CA VAL A 261 -3.55 0.31 6.73
C VAL A 261 -3.14 0.52 8.18
N GLN A 262 -1.84 0.45 8.49
CA GLN A 262 -1.38 0.57 9.88
C GLN A 262 -1.68 1.96 10.48
N PRO A 263 -1.32 3.09 9.84
CA PRO A 263 -1.65 4.42 10.38
C PRO A 263 -3.14 4.69 10.59
N LEU A 264 -4.01 4.10 9.77
CA LEU A 264 -5.46 4.33 9.84
C LEU A 264 -6.21 3.34 10.74
N GLY A 265 -5.51 2.40 11.38
CA GLY A 265 -6.16 1.51 12.35
C GLY A 265 -6.75 0.22 11.80
N GLY A 266 -6.51 -0.11 10.52
CA GLY A 266 -6.98 -1.36 9.92
C GLY A 266 -7.56 -1.18 8.53
N VAL A 267 -7.92 -2.30 7.88
CA VAL A 267 -8.50 -2.29 6.54
C VAL A 267 -9.91 -1.71 6.59
N ARG A 268 -10.72 -2.08 7.58
CA ARG A 268 -12.08 -1.55 7.72
C ARG A 268 -12.09 -0.08 8.11
N ALA A 269 -11.23 0.31 9.04
CA ALA A 269 -11.07 1.72 9.41
C ALA A 269 -10.65 2.59 8.22
N ALA A 270 -9.69 2.12 7.42
CA ALA A 270 -9.28 2.79 6.19
C ALA A 270 -10.44 2.89 5.18
N LEU A 271 -11.23 1.83 4.97
CA LEU A 271 -12.42 1.88 4.10
C LEU A 271 -13.47 2.88 4.63
N GLY A 272 -13.63 2.99 5.95
CA GLY A 272 -14.49 4.00 6.58
C GLY A 272 -14.05 5.43 6.24
N VAL A 273 -12.76 5.73 6.36
CA VAL A 273 -12.18 7.03 5.97
C VAL A 273 -12.37 7.29 4.49
N ILE A 274 -12.13 6.29 3.63
CA ILE A 274 -12.34 6.40 2.18
C ILE A 274 -13.80 6.76 1.89
N GLY A 275 -14.75 5.97 2.40
CA GLY A 275 -16.18 6.18 2.18
C GLY A 275 -16.66 7.55 2.67
N ALA A 276 -16.21 7.99 3.84
CA ALA A 276 -16.60 9.27 4.42
C ALA A 276 -15.94 10.47 3.73
N SER A 277 -14.74 10.31 3.16
CA SER A 277 -14.07 11.40 2.42
C SER A 277 -14.73 11.70 1.08
N GLY A 278 -15.33 10.71 0.43
CA GLY A 278 -15.88 10.83 -0.93
C GLY A 278 -14.83 11.07 -2.01
N LEU A 279 -13.54 10.95 -1.70
CA LEU A 279 -12.44 11.17 -2.63
C LEU A 279 -11.88 9.83 -3.16
N PRO A 280 -11.36 9.79 -4.40
CA PRO A 280 -10.55 8.68 -4.88
C PRO A 280 -9.38 8.39 -3.94
N ALA A 281 -9.08 7.10 -3.75
CA ALA A 281 -8.04 6.65 -2.84
C ALA A 281 -6.97 5.83 -3.56
N VAL A 282 -5.72 6.01 -3.14
CA VAL A 282 -4.58 5.16 -3.52
C VAL A 282 -4.00 4.54 -2.26
N VAL A 283 -3.89 3.22 -2.24
CA VAL A 283 -3.29 2.50 -1.12
C VAL A 283 -1.77 2.56 -1.21
N SER A 284 -1.12 2.79 -0.07
CA SER A 284 0.33 2.81 0.05
C SER A 284 0.78 2.04 1.28
N SER A 285 2.03 1.60 1.25
CA SER A 285 2.69 0.97 2.38
C SER A 285 3.30 2.02 3.31
N ALA A 286 3.63 1.59 4.52
CA ALA A 286 4.37 2.39 5.49
C ALA A 286 5.76 1.81 5.77
N LEU A 287 6.41 1.23 4.75
CA LEU A 287 7.61 0.38 4.85
C LEU A 287 7.34 -0.87 5.67
N ASP A 288 6.39 -1.65 5.20
CA ASP A 288 5.94 -2.88 5.85
C ASP A 288 6.78 -4.08 5.36
N THR A 289 6.87 -5.13 6.16
CA THR A 289 7.35 -6.45 5.67
C THR A 289 6.28 -7.07 4.75
N SER A 290 6.56 -8.23 4.13
CA SER A 290 5.51 -8.94 3.38
C SER A 290 4.22 -9.20 4.17
N VAL A 291 4.31 -9.35 5.50
CA VAL A 291 3.13 -9.54 6.36
C VAL A 291 2.25 -8.28 6.35
N GLY A 292 2.79 -7.11 6.68
CA GLY A 292 2.03 -5.86 6.65
C GLY A 292 1.63 -5.42 5.22
N LEU A 293 2.47 -5.69 4.21
CA LEU A 293 2.12 -5.46 2.81
C LEU A 293 0.88 -6.25 2.38
N SER A 294 0.71 -7.48 2.87
CA SER A 294 -0.49 -8.28 2.55
C SER A 294 -1.78 -7.62 3.02
N ALA A 295 -1.76 -6.90 4.15
CA ALA A 295 -2.91 -6.12 4.62
C ALA A 295 -3.19 -4.92 3.71
N GLY A 296 -2.14 -4.24 3.23
CA GLY A 296 -2.24 -3.20 2.21
C GLY A 296 -2.83 -3.71 0.90
N VAL A 297 -2.40 -4.89 0.44
CA VAL A 297 -2.97 -5.56 -0.74
C VAL A 297 -4.45 -5.89 -0.52
N ALA A 298 -4.82 -6.39 0.66
CA ALA A 298 -6.21 -6.67 1.01
C ALA A 298 -7.09 -5.41 0.96
N LEU A 299 -6.61 -4.28 1.47
CA LEU A 299 -7.30 -2.98 1.34
C LEU A 299 -7.46 -2.57 -0.13
N ALA A 300 -6.39 -2.62 -0.92
CA ALA A 300 -6.40 -2.23 -2.33
C ALA A 300 -7.37 -3.07 -3.15
N ALA A 301 -7.38 -4.39 -2.93
CA ALA A 301 -8.29 -5.32 -3.59
C ALA A 301 -9.75 -5.10 -3.16
N SER A 302 -9.99 -4.54 -1.99
CA SER A 302 -11.33 -4.27 -1.46
C SER A 302 -11.88 -2.88 -1.81
N LEU A 303 -11.11 -2.05 -2.54
CA LEU A 303 -11.54 -0.70 -2.89
C LEU A 303 -12.83 -0.72 -3.74
N PRO A 304 -13.88 0.02 -3.33
CA PRO A 304 -15.10 0.15 -4.10
C PRO A 304 -14.82 0.93 -5.39
N ALA A 305 -15.53 0.60 -6.47
CA ALA A 305 -15.36 1.26 -7.78
C ALA A 305 -15.46 2.80 -7.70
N SER A 306 -16.34 3.32 -6.84
CA SER A 306 -16.54 4.76 -6.63
C SER A 306 -15.36 5.48 -5.98
N ALA A 307 -14.44 4.74 -5.33
CA ALA A 307 -13.26 5.30 -4.68
C ALA A 307 -11.96 5.03 -5.46
N ARG A 308 -12.05 4.48 -6.67
CA ARG A 308 -10.87 4.21 -7.51
C ARG A 308 -10.46 5.46 -8.27
N LEU A 309 -9.14 5.65 -8.37
CA LEU A 309 -8.56 6.65 -9.24
C LEU A 309 -8.46 6.09 -10.68
N GLY A 310 -9.50 6.31 -11.47
CA GLY A 310 -9.65 5.74 -12.83
C GLY A 310 -10.53 4.49 -12.86
N GLU A 311 -10.56 3.78 -14.00
CA GLU A 311 -11.48 2.66 -14.25
C GLU A 311 -11.12 1.38 -13.47
N GLY A 312 -9.84 1.19 -13.13
CA GLY A 312 -9.32 0.01 -12.42
C GLY A 312 -8.81 0.31 -11.02
N ILE A 313 -8.32 -0.72 -10.31
CA ILE A 313 -7.56 -0.50 -9.07
C ILE A 313 -6.32 0.32 -9.44
N PRO A 314 -6.11 1.52 -8.86
CA PRO A 314 -4.95 2.32 -9.21
C PRO A 314 -3.66 1.63 -8.78
N ALA A 315 -2.56 1.91 -9.48
CA ALA A 315 -1.24 1.47 -9.04
C ALA A 315 -1.00 1.90 -7.59
N CYS A 316 -0.73 0.94 -6.71
CA CYS A 316 -0.61 1.15 -5.27
C CYS A 316 0.87 1.29 -4.86
N GLY A 317 1.13 2.08 -3.82
CA GLY A 317 2.45 2.28 -3.19
C GLY A 317 2.92 1.07 -2.38
N LEU A 318 2.67 -0.15 -2.86
CA LEU A 318 2.93 -1.42 -2.16
C LEU A 318 4.18 -2.14 -2.69
N GLY A 319 4.88 -1.58 -3.67
CA GLY A 319 6.14 -2.13 -4.21
C GLY A 319 7.35 -2.02 -3.25
N THR A 320 7.17 -1.68 -1.98
CA THR A 320 8.28 -1.33 -1.07
C THR A 320 9.09 -2.52 -0.57
N SER A 321 8.66 -3.77 -0.80
CA SER A 321 9.49 -4.94 -0.49
C SER A 321 10.83 -4.94 -1.25
N ALA A 322 10.92 -4.21 -2.37
CA ALA A 322 12.16 -3.98 -3.11
C ALA A 322 13.17 -3.07 -2.37
N LEU A 323 12.77 -2.43 -1.27
CA LEU A 323 13.64 -1.58 -0.44
C LEU A 323 14.40 -2.36 0.64
N PHE A 324 14.10 -3.65 0.84
CA PHE A 324 14.77 -4.50 1.82
C PHE A 324 15.72 -5.51 1.16
N HIS A 325 16.84 -5.79 1.82
CA HIS A 325 17.76 -6.85 1.40
C HIS A 325 17.15 -8.25 1.59
N SER A 326 16.38 -8.41 2.66
CA SER A 326 15.75 -9.66 3.09
C SER A 326 14.32 -9.38 3.53
N ASP A 327 13.50 -10.41 3.61
CA ASP A 327 12.12 -10.32 4.09
C ASP A 327 11.80 -11.51 5.02
N VAL A 328 10.72 -11.39 5.76
CA VAL A 328 10.25 -12.41 6.71
C VAL A 328 9.52 -13.57 6.04
N ALA A 329 9.13 -13.44 4.77
CA ALA A 329 8.48 -14.49 3.99
C ALA A 329 9.43 -15.10 2.94
N ASP A 330 9.16 -16.36 2.58
CA ASP A 330 9.87 -17.08 1.52
C ASP A 330 8.86 -17.83 0.61
N PRO A 331 8.67 -17.42 -0.66
CA PRO A 331 9.24 -16.22 -1.27
C PRO A 331 8.66 -14.92 -0.67
N PRO A 332 9.38 -13.79 -0.75
CA PRO A 332 8.85 -12.49 -0.33
C PRO A 332 7.69 -12.05 -1.22
N LEU A 333 6.77 -11.24 -0.67
CA LEU A 333 5.71 -10.57 -1.41
C LEU A 333 6.29 -9.45 -2.27
N ARG A 334 6.83 -9.84 -3.43
CA ARG A 334 7.42 -8.96 -4.44
C ARG A 334 6.55 -8.89 -5.68
N ALA A 335 6.52 -7.70 -6.29
CA ALA A 335 5.75 -7.49 -7.49
C ALA A 335 6.35 -8.28 -8.66
N SER A 336 5.48 -8.95 -9.41
CA SER A 336 5.81 -9.62 -10.66
C SER A 336 4.89 -9.10 -11.74
N GLY A 337 5.45 -8.63 -12.86
CA GLY A 337 4.66 -8.01 -13.93
C GLY A 337 3.88 -6.76 -13.47
N GLY A 338 4.42 -5.99 -12.53
CA GLY A 338 3.78 -4.78 -12.01
C GLY A 338 2.60 -5.01 -11.05
N VAL A 339 2.36 -6.24 -10.60
CA VAL A 339 1.24 -6.57 -9.69
C VAL A 339 1.69 -7.37 -8.46
N LEU A 340 0.93 -7.29 -7.37
CA LEU A 340 1.03 -8.16 -6.20
C LEU A 340 -0.20 -9.08 -6.11
N PRO A 341 -0.02 -10.37 -5.80
CA PRO A 341 -1.15 -11.29 -5.60
C PRO A 341 -1.89 -10.98 -4.30
N VAL A 342 -3.20 -11.17 -4.31
CA VAL A 342 -4.04 -11.04 -3.11
C VAL A 342 -3.98 -12.30 -2.27
N GLY A 343 -3.64 -12.14 -0.99
CA GLY A 343 -3.59 -13.23 -0.03
C GLY A 343 -2.81 -12.85 1.21
N ARG A 344 -3.13 -13.49 2.34
CA ARG A 344 -2.39 -13.33 3.58
C ARG A 344 -1.02 -13.98 3.45
N VAL A 345 0.01 -13.31 3.95
CA VAL A 345 1.37 -13.85 4.02
C VAL A 345 1.64 -14.45 5.39
N THR A 346 2.24 -15.65 5.41
CA THR A 346 2.79 -16.28 6.61
C THR A 346 4.31 -16.16 6.56
N PRO A 347 4.97 -15.64 7.61
CA PRO A 347 6.42 -15.59 7.66
C PRO A 347 7.03 -17.00 7.75
N ALA A 348 8.23 -17.17 7.21
CA ALA A 348 8.99 -18.43 7.28
C ALA A 348 9.84 -18.48 8.56
N GLU A 349 9.87 -19.62 9.24
CA GLU A 349 10.55 -19.79 10.54
C GLU A 349 12.05 -19.48 10.48
N GLU A 350 12.70 -19.91 9.41
CA GLU A 350 14.12 -19.67 9.16
C GLU A 350 14.39 -18.18 8.97
N ARG A 351 13.46 -17.46 8.34
CA ARG A 351 13.56 -16.01 8.13
C ARG A 351 13.33 -15.24 9.43
N LEU A 352 12.35 -15.66 10.24
CA LEU A 352 12.14 -15.09 11.58
C LEU A 352 13.39 -15.23 12.46
N SER A 353 14.02 -16.40 12.41
CA SER A 353 15.26 -16.67 13.16
C SER A 353 16.43 -15.84 12.64
N ALA A 354 16.61 -15.76 11.32
CA ALA A 354 17.71 -15.02 10.69
C ALA A 354 17.60 -13.49 10.87
N LEU A 355 16.37 -12.97 10.96
CA LEU A 355 16.09 -11.54 11.09
C LEU A 355 15.75 -11.14 12.52
N ALA A 356 15.90 -12.04 13.49
CA ALA A 356 15.57 -11.77 14.89
C ALA A 356 16.31 -10.51 15.39
N ALA A 357 15.56 -9.59 15.99
CA ALA A 357 16.14 -8.40 16.61
C ALA A 357 16.94 -8.79 17.87
N THR A 358 17.85 -7.90 18.30
CA THR A 358 18.64 -8.14 19.50
C THR A 358 17.74 -8.24 20.75
N PRO A 359 18.17 -8.93 21.82
CA PRO A 359 17.38 -9.06 23.04
C PRO A 359 16.87 -7.73 23.62
N ASP A 360 17.66 -6.66 23.51
CA ASP A 360 17.29 -5.33 23.99
C ASP A 360 16.15 -4.72 23.17
N ARG A 361 16.19 -4.88 21.84
CA ARG A 361 15.11 -4.45 20.95
C ARG A 361 13.86 -5.29 21.16
N VAL A 362 14.00 -6.59 21.42
CA VAL A 362 12.88 -7.47 21.75
C VAL A 362 12.16 -6.98 23.01
N ARG A 363 12.90 -6.67 24.09
CA ARG A 363 12.33 -6.11 25.32
C ARG A 363 11.62 -4.79 25.04
N TRP A 364 12.28 -3.87 24.34
CA TRP A 364 11.71 -2.57 24.00
C TRP A 364 10.38 -2.67 23.21
N TRP A 365 10.31 -3.55 22.21
CA TRP A 365 9.08 -3.76 21.43
C TRP A 365 7.97 -4.44 22.23
N THR A 366 8.33 -5.36 23.13
CA THR A 366 7.36 -6.01 24.03
C THR A 366 6.75 -5.00 25.00
N ASP A 367 7.57 -4.13 25.58
CA ASP A 367 7.10 -3.05 26.47
C ASP A 367 6.25 -2.03 25.70
N ARG A 368 6.63 -1.69 24.47
CA ARG A 368 5.85 -0.80 23.59
C ARG A 368 4.50 -1.43 23.22
N LEU A 369 4.47 -2.72 22.90
CA LEU A 369 3.23 -3.45 22.64
C LEU A 369 2.30 -3.35 23.85
N GLN A 370 2.80 -3.61 25.06
CA GLN A 370 1.97 -3.52 26.28
C GLN A 370 1.42 -2.10 26.49
N ARG A 371 2.26 -1.05 26.37
CA ARG A 371 1.78 0.34 26.51
C ARG A 371 0.70 0.71 25.50
N CYS A 372 0.85 0.29 24.24
CA CYS A 372 -0.16 0.52 23.21
C CYS A 372 -1.44 -0.30 23.47
N TRP A 373 -1.30 -1.52 23.97
CA TRP A 373 -2.41 -2.37 24.37
C TRP A 373 -3.24 -1.73 25.49
N ASP A 374 -2.59 -1.23 26.54
CA ASP A 374 -3.23 -0.55 27.65
C ASP A 374 -3.92 0.75 27.20
N HIS A 375 -3.30 1.48 26.27
CA HIS A 375 -3.90 2.66 25.67
C HIS A 375 -5.17 2.32 24.87
N LEU A 376 -5.15 1.28 24.02
CA LEU A 376 -6.33 0.83 23.30
C LEU A 376 -7.47 0.44 24.26
N ARG A 377 -7.18 -0.19 25.39
CA ARG A 377 -8.19 -0.58 26.38
C ARG A 377 -8.87 0.60 27.09
N THR A 378 -8.16 1.70 27.26
CA THR A 378 -8.56 2.80 28.17
C THR A 378 -9.02 4.05 27.45
N SER A 379 -8.66 4.22 26.19
CA SER A 379 -8.99 5.42 25.42
C SER A 379 -10.34 5.27 24.70
N PRO A 380 -11.18 6.31 24.65
CA PRO A 380 -12.34 6.33 23.76
C PRO A 380 -11.85 6.42 22.31
N HIS A 381 -12.27 5.49 21.46
CA HIS A 381 -11.91 5.42 20.04
C HIS A 381 -12.99 6.01 19.14
#